data_AF-A0A1E3WAH3-F1
#
_entry.id   AF-A0A1E3WAH3-F1
#
_cell.length_a   1.000
_cell.length_b   1.000
_cell.length_c   1.000
_cell.angle_alpha   90.00
_cell.angle_beta   90.00
_cell.angle_gamma   90.00
#
_symmetry.space_group_name_H-M   'P 1'
#
loop_
_entity.id
_entity.type
_entity.pdbx_description
1 polymer ?
#
loop_
_entity_poly.entity_id
_entity_poly.type
_entity_poly.pdbx_seq_one_letter_code
_entity_poly.pdbx_strand_id
1 'polypeptide(L)'
;MQQAEGPAGDEPLDDAFWQAQTNAVAAQGQRMLAIARKDQPKGHRDLNFSDVERNATLIGLLGLLDPPREEVLAAIRECQEAGIAVKMITGDHAATAEAIARELRLAPEPVTMTGSQLDGVDDTELEMSCATSPCSRGRALRTSCAWWKRCRRTMP
;
A
#
# COMPACT_ATOMS: atom_id res chain seq x y z
N MET A 1 4.95 17.42 -9.96
CA MET A 1 4.51 18.67 -9.30
C MET A 1 5.76 19.36 -8.80
N GLN A 2 5.90 20.67 -8.99
CA GLN A 2 7.10 21.43 -8.59
C GLN A 2 6.78 22.51 -7.55
N GLN A 3 5.50 22.68 -7.25
CA GLN A 3 4.99 23.72 -6.37
C GLN A 3 3.93 23.11 -5.45
N ALA A 4 3.80 23.67 -4.27
CA ALA A 4 2.71 23.43 -3.33
C ALA A 4 2.06 24.75 -2.92
N GLU A 5 0.79 24.69 -2.53
CA GLU A 5 0.08 25.86 -2.01
C GLU A 5 0.58 26.18 -0.60
N GLY A 6 1.14 27.38 -0.44
CA GLY A 6 1.62 27.93 0.82
C GLY A 6 0.78 29.13 1.28
N PRO A 7 1.00 29.62 2.52
CA PRO A 7 0.23 30.72 3.10
C PRO A 7 0.37 32.05 2.36
N ALA A 8 1.43 32.23 1.56
CA ALA A 8 1.65 33.43 0.73
C ALA A 8 1.38 33.19 -0.78
N GLY A 9 0.87 32.01 -1.15
CA GLY A 9 0.67 31.59 -2.54
C GLY A 9 1.46 30.33 -2.89
N ASP A 10 1.62 30.07 -4.18
CA ASP A 10 2.31 28.87 -4.66
C ASP A 10 3.83 28.96 -4.37
N GLU A 11 4.33 28.03 -3.57
CA GLU A 11 5.72 27.93 -3.12
C GLU A 11 6.40 26.69 -3.74
N PRO A 12 7.74 26.64 -3.84
CA PRO A 12 8.44 25.44 -4.29
C PRO A 12 8.07 24.22 -3.43
N LEU A 13 7.95 23.05 -4.07
CA LEU A 13 7.63 21.82 -3.36
C LEU A 13 8.79 21.43 -2.41
N ASP A 14 8.50 21.34 -1.12
CA ASP A 14 9.41 20.74 -0.13
C ASP A 14 9.22 19.22 -0.12
N ASP A 15 10.05 18.53 -0.89
CA ASP A 15 10.00 17.07 -1.03
C ASP A 15 10.15 16.35 0.32
N ALA A 16 11.00 16.87 1.22
CA ALA A 16 11.25 16.24 2.52
C ALA A 16 10.02 16.35 3.42
N PHE A 17 9.39 17.52 3.47
CA PHE A 17 8.15 17.72 4.20
C PHE A 17 7.04 16.80 3.68
N TRP A 18 6.79 16.79 2.37
CA TRP A 18 5.70 16.01 1.78
C TRP A 18 5.93 14.50 1.86
N GLN A 19 7.19 14.04 1.77
CA GLN A 19 7.52 12.63 2.01
C GLN A 19 7.26 12.25 3.47
N ALA A 20 7.58 13.13 4.44
CA ALA A 20 7.27 12.89 5.85
C ALA A 20 5.76 12.81 6.10
N GLN A 21 4.97 13.73 5.52
CA GLN A 21 3.50 13.67 5.60
C GLN A 21 2.93 12.40 4.96
N THR A 22 3.49 12.01 3.81
CA THR A 22 3.11 10.79 3.11
C THR A 22 3.30 9.56 4.00
N ASN A 23 4.47 9.44 4.62
CA ASN A 23 4.78 8.34 5.53
C ASN A 23 3.88 8.36 6.77
N ALA A 24 3.54 9.53 7.30
CA ALA A 24 2.68 9.67 8.48
C ALA A 24 1.24 9.21 8.23
N VAL A 25 0.66 9.51 7.07
CA VAL A 25 -0.67 9.03 6.67
C VAL A 25 -0.63 7.53 6.35
N ALA A 26 0.42 7.07 5.66
CA ALA A 26 0.59 5.65 5.33
C ALA A 26 0.74 4.78 6.58
N ALA A 27 1.48 5.25 7.60
CA ALA A 27 1.65 4.57 8.88
C ALA A 27 0.33 4.40 9.66
N GLN A 28 -0.70 5.18 9.34
CA GLN A 28 -2.04 5.03 9.92
C GLN A 28 -2.92 4.04 9.15
N GLY A 29 -2.37 3.32 8.15
CA GLY A 29 -3.15 2.37 7.37
C GLY A 29 -4.14 3.03 6.40
N GLN A 30 -4.02 4.34 6.15
CA GLN A 30 -4.96 5.08 5.32
C GLN A 30 -4.58 5.03 3.83
N ARG A 31 -5.59 4.91 2.96
CA ARG A 31 -5.43 5.17 1.53
C ARG A 31 -5.27 6.66 1.30
N MET A 32 -4.30 7.03 0.48
CA MET A 32 -3.94 8.44 0.29
C MET A 32 -4.30 8.94 -1.09
N LEU A 33 -4.81 10.17 -1.15
CA LEU A 33 -4.97 10.93 -2.37
C LEU A 33 -4.20 12.25 -2.25
N ALA A 34 -3.39 12.56 -3.27
CA ALA A 34 -2.80 13.89 -3.43
C ALA A 34 -3.74 14.75 -4.26
N ILE A 35 -4.09 15.92 -3.74
CA ILE A 35 -4.94 16.90 -4.42
C ILE A 35 -4.05 18.01 -4.95
N ALA A 36 -4.13 18.27 -6.25
CA ALA A 36 -3.41 19.35 -6.89
C ALA A 36 -4.35 20.18 -7.78
N ARG A 37 -4.07 21.47 -7.89
CA ARG A 37 -4.75 22.38 -8.83
C ARG A 37 -3.84 22.73 -9.98
N LYS A 38 -4.45 23.05 -11.12
CA LYS A 38 -3.77 23.69 -12.23
C LYS A 38 -4.72 24.66 -12.89
N ASP A 39 -4.29 25.91 -12.99
CA ASP A 39 -5.05 26.93 -13.70
C ASP A 39 -4.99 26.68 -15.21
N GLN A 40 -6.14 26.79 -15.87
CA GLN A 40 -6.27 26.65 -17.32
C GLN A 40 -6.53 28.01 -17.98
N PRO A 41 -6.03 28.23 -19.21
CA PRO A 41 -6.32 29.44 -19.96
C PRO A 41 -7.83 29.64 -20.16
N LYS A 42 -8.28 30.90 -20.14
CA LYS A 42 -9.68 31.24 -20.42
C LYS A 42 -10.08 30.75 -21.81
N GLY A 43 -11.16 29.98 -21.88
CA GLY A 43 -11.69 29.44 -23.14
C GLY A 43 -11.26 28.01 -23.45
N HIS A 44 -10.37 27.41 -22.65
CA HIS A 44 -10.10 25.97 -22.73
C HIS A 44 -11.32 25.20 -22.21
N ARG A 45 -11.95 24.40 -23.07
CA ARG A 45 -13.22 23.70 -22.78
C ARG A 45 -13.09 22.18 -22.75
N ASP A 46 -11.99 21.67 -23.26
CA ASP A 46 -11.71 20.24 -23.32
C ASP A 46 -10.66 19.88 -22.27
N LEU A 47 -10.73 18.66 -21.73
CA LEU A 47 -9.78 18.15 -20.73
C LEU A 47 -9.06 16.94 -21.32
N ASN A 48 -7.76 17.08 -21.55
CA ASN A 48 -6.89 16.02 -22.03
C ASN A 48 -5.86 15.63 -20.96
N PHE A 49 -5.33 14.40 -21.02
CA PHE A 49 -4.27 13.96 -20.08
C PHE A 49 -3.03 14.85 -20.13
N SER A 50 -2.66 15.34 -21.32
CA SER A 50 -1.57 16.31 -21.51
C SER A 50 -1.73 17.59 -20.69
N ASP A 51 -2.97 17.96 -20.39
CA ASP A 51 -3.28 19.20 -19.67
C ASP A 51 -2.91 19.09 -18.18
N VAL A 52 -2.72 17.90 -17.64
CA VAL A 52 -2.41 17.66 -16.22
C VAL A 52 -1.02 17.06 -15.95
N GLU A 53 -0.25 16.72 -16.99
CA GLU A 53 1.07 16.09 -16.84
C GLU A 53 2.11 16.95 -16.10
N ARG A 54 2.00 18.28 -16.21
CA ARG A 54 2.99 19.23 -15.69
C ARG A 54 2.34 20.49 -15.12
N ASN A 55 3.08 21.20 -14.28
CA ASN A 55 2.70 22.50 -13.72
C ASN A 55 1.41 22.48 -12.89
N ALA A 56 1.16 21.39 -12.17
CA ALA A 56 0.15 21.37 -11.12
C ALA A 56 0.78 21.74 -9.77
N THR A 57 0.04 22.53 -9.00
CA THR A 57 0.36 22.95 -7.64
C THR A 57 -0.31 22.00 -6.67
N LEU A 58 0.48 21.33 -5.82
CA LEU A 58 -0.03 20.44 -4.79
C LEU A 58 -0.73 21.25 -3.70
N ILE A 59 -2.00 20.96 -3.44
CA ILE A 59 -2.79 21.62 -2.40
C ILE A 59 -2.64 20.86 -1.07
N GLY A 60 -2.66 19.52 -1.13
CA GLY A 60 -2.56 18.71 0.06
C GLY A 60 -2.73 17.21 -0.15
N LEU A 61 -2.67 16.49 0.96
CA LEU A 61 -2.91 15.04 1.04
C LEU A 61 -4.21 14.79 1.81
N LEU A 62 -5.03 13.88 1.30
CA LEU A 62 -6.21 13.36 1.98
C LEU A 62 -5.97 11.90 2.34
N GLY A 63 -6.12 11.59 3.64
CA GLY A 63 -6.13 10.22 4.15
C GLY A 63 -7.55 9.68 4.26
N LEU A 64 -7.79 8.52 3.66
CA LEU A 64 -9.05 7.78 3.70
C LEU A 64 -8.82 6.48 4.47
N LEU A 65 -9.43 6.37 5.65
CA LEU A 65 -9.43 5.12 6.39
C LEU A 65 -10.56 4.22 5.86
N ASP A 66 -10.20 3.01 5.44
CA ASP A 66 -11.16 1.94 5.17
C ASP A 66 -11.03 0.92 6.31
N PRO A 67 -11.80 1.07 7.41
CA PRO A 67 -11.64 0.21 8.57
C PRO A 67 -11.94 -1.24 8.17
N PRO A 68 -11.15 -2.22 8.66
CA PRO A 68 -11.43 -3.61 8.41
C PRO A 68 -12.80 -3.97 8.98
N ARG A 69 -13.57 -4.73 8.20
CA ARG A 69 -14.91 -5.17 8.61
C ARG A 69 -14.80 -6.10 9.82
N GLU A 70 -15.69 -5.96 10.80
CA GLU A 70 -15.63 -6.72 12.06
C GLU A 70 -15.66 -8.23 11.84
N GLU A 71 -16.40 -8.71 10.83
CA GLU A 71 -16.48 -10.12 10.47
C GLU A 71 -15.12 -10.71 10.03
N VAL A 72 -14.21 -9.88 9.51
CA VAL A 72 -12.87 -10.31 9.08
C VAL A 72 -12.02 -10.70 10.28
N LEU A 73 -12.10 -9.93 11.37
CA LEU A 73 -11.38 -10.24 12.61
C LEU A 73 -11.82 -11.59 13.19
N ALA A 74 -13.13 -11.86 13.18
CA ALA A 74 -13.68 -13.13 13.65
C ALA A 74 -13.19 -14.30 12.78
N ALA A 75 -13.23 -14.16 11.45
CA ALA A 75 -12.79 -15.19 10.52
C ALA A 75 -11.28 -15.49 10.63
N ILE A 76 -10.45 -14.45 10.81
CA ILE A 76 -9.01 -14.61 11.03
C ILE A 76 -8.75 -15.41 12.31
N ARG A 77 -9.45 -15.06 13.39
CA ARG A 77 -9.31 -15.74 14.68
C ARG A 77 -9.71 -17.22 14.57
N GLU A 78 -10.84 -17.53 13.95
CA GLU A 78 -11.28 -18.91 13.72
C GLU A 78 -10.25 -19.71 12.91
N CYS A 79 -9.68 -19.11 11.87
CA CYS A 79 -8.60 -19.72 11.10
C CYS A 79 -7.37 -19.99 11.95
N GLN A 80 -6.94 -19.03 12.78
CA GLN A 80 -5.79 -19.17 13.66
C GLN A 80 -6.01 -20.25 14.72
N GLU A 81 -7.20 -20.32 15.33
CA GLU A 81 -7.58 -21.37 16.29
C GLU A 81 -7.59 -22.77 15.65
N ALA A 82 -7.90 -22.86 14.36
CA ALA A 82 -7.81 -24.09 13.57
C ALA A 82 -6.38 -24.43 13.08
N GLY A 83 -5.36 -23.62 13.42
CA GLY A 83 -3.98 -23.82 12.96
C GLY A 83 -3.75 -23.47 11.49
N ILE A 84 -4.61 -22.63 10.91
CA ILE A 84 -4.51 -22.14 9.53
C ILE A 84 -3.79 -20.79 9.56
N ALA A 85 -2.66 -20.69 8.87
CA ALA A 85 -1.93 -19.44 8.73
C ALA A 85 -2.63 -18.50 7.73
N VAL A 86 -2.99 -17.31 8.19
CA VAL A 86 -3.55 -16.24 7.35
C VAL A 86 -2.43 -15.29 6.92
N LYS A 87 -2.40 -14.95 5.63
CA LYS A 87 -1.46 -13.99 5.06
C LYS A 87 -2.23 -12.95 4.25
N MET A 88 -1.79 -11.70 4.29
CA MET A 88 -2.36 -10.60 3.51
C MET A 88 -1.53 -10.37 2.25
N ILE A 89 -2.20 -10.12 1.13
CA ILE A 89 -1.58 -9.62 -0.10
C ILE A 89 -2.32 -8.33 -0.45
N THR A 90 -1.60 -7.22 -0.52
CA THR A 90 -2.15 -5.91 -0.90
C THR A 90 -1.23 -5.21 -1.89
N GLY A 91 -1.80 -4.31 -2.70
CA GLY A 91 -1.06 -3.39 -3.58
C GLY A 91 -0.71 -2.06 -2.91
N ASP A 92 -1.08 -1.89 -1.65
CA ASP A 92 -0.77 -0.67 -0.88
C ASP A 92 0.72 -0.56 -0.53
N HIS A 93 1.12 0.61 -0.02
CA HIS A 93 2.47 0.82 0.49
C HIS A 93 2.78 -0.10 1.67
N ALA A 94 4.05 -0.46 1.83
CA ALA A 94 4.50 -1.40 2.87
C ALA A 94 4.09 -0.96 4.29
N ALA A 95 4.22 0.33 4.60
CA ALA A 95 3.82 0.89 5.90
C ALA A 95 2.31 0.74 6.16
N THR A 96 1.49 0.94 5.13
CA THR A 96 0.02 0.76 5.20
C THR A 96 -0.33 -0.70 5.42
N ALA A 97 0.31 -1.61 4.66
CA ALA A 97 0.10 -3.04 4.80
C ALA A 97 0.47 -3.54 6.20
N GLU A 98 1.56 -3.04 6.77
CA GLU A 98 1.99 -3.38 8.13
C GLU A 98 0.99 -2.87 9.18
N ALA A 99 0.53 -1.62 9.05
CA ALA A 99 -0.47 -1.04 9.94
C ALA A 99 -1.77 -1.87 9.94
N ILE A 100 -2.28 -2.21 8.76
CA ILE A 100 -3.48 -3.05 8.61
C ILE A 100 -3.22 -4.46 9.16
N ALA A 101 -2.03 -5.02 8.98
CA ALA A 101 -1.69 -6.35 9.49
C ALA A 101 -1.71 -6.40 11.03
N ARG A 102 -1.25 -5.32 11.68
CA ARG A 102 -1.33 -5.15 13.13
C ARG A 102 -2.77 -5.01 13.60
N GLU A 103 -3.57 -4.19 12.91
CA GLU A 103 -4.99 -3.98 13.20
C GLU A 103 -5.79 -5.29 13.09
N LEU A 104 -5.53 -6.07 12.04
CA LEU A 104 -6.13 -7.39 11.80
C LEU A 104 -5.57 -8.51 12.68
N ARG A 105 -4.54 -8.24 13.50
CA ARG A 105 -3.87 -9.22 14.38
C ARG A 105 -3.44 -10.49 13.63
N LEU A 106 -2.90 -10.32 12.42
CA LEU A 106 -2.46 -11.44 11.59
C LEU A 106 -1.32 -12.23 12.23
N ALA A 107 -0.46 -11.53 12.97
CA ALA A 107 0.61 -12.10 13.79
C ALA A 107 0.92 -11.14 14.97
N PRO A 108 1.59 -11.61 16.04
CA PRO A 108 2.04 -10.74 17.13
C PRO A 108 2.97 -9.61 16.64
N GLU A 109 3.88 -9.94 15.72
CA GLU A 109 4.76 -9.00 15.03
C GLU A 109 4.67 -9.30 13.52
N PRO A 110 3.80 -8.60 12.78
CA PRO A 110 3.64 -8.83 11.35
C PRO A 110 4.85 -8.33 10.57
N VAL A 111 5.37 -9.17 9.68
CA VAL A 111 6.48 -8.84 8.78
C VAL A 111 5.91 -8.57 7.40
N THR A 112 6.22 -7.41 6.84
CA THR A 112 5.81 -7.01 5.48
C THR A 112 6.97 -7.19 4.51
N MET A 113 6.69 -7.72 3.33
CA MET A 113 7.63 -7.79 2.21
C MET A 113 7.06 -7.02 1.03
N THR A 114 7.84 -6.12 0.45
CA THR A 114 7.47 -5.46 -0.80
C THR A 114 7.58 -6.43 -1.97
N GLY A 115 6.93 -6.09 -3.09
CA GLY A 115 7.09 -6.87 -4.31
C GLY A 115 8.54 -6.99 -4.76
N SER A 116 9.32 -5.90 -4.69
CA SER A 116 10.74 -5.91 -5.07
C SER A 116 11.58 -6.85 -4.19
N GLN A 117 11.30 -6.90 -2.89
CA GLN A 117 11.93 -7.87 -1.99
C GLN A 117 11.50 -9.29 -2.34
N LEU A 118 10.22 -9.50 -2.63
CA LEU A 118 9.66 -10.80 -2.93
C LEU A 118 10.20 -11.41 -4.24
N ASP A 119 10.53 -10.59 -5.23
CA ASP A 119 11.10 -11.05 -6.51
C ASP A 119 12.51 -11.65 -6.36
N GLY A 120 13.29 -11.13 -5.40
CA GLY A 120 14.66 -11.54 -5.14
C GLY A 120 14.80 -12.78 -4.25
N VAL A 121 13.70 -13.19 -3.62
CA VAL A 121 13.64 -14.35 -2.72
C VAL A 121 13.41 -15.62 -3.55
N ASP A 122 14.21 -16.65 -3.33
CA ASP A 122 14.03 -17.95 -3.99
C ASP A 122 12.88 -18.76 -3.38
N ASP A 123 12.49 -19.88 -4.01
CA ASP A 123 11.34 -20.66 -3.54
C ASP A 123 11.58 -21.28 -2.15
N THR A 124 12.82 -21.62 -1.82
CA THR A 124 13.21 -22.17 -0.51
C THR A 124 13.13 -21.14 0.61
N GLU A 125 13.57 -19.92 0.35
CA GLU A 125 13.51 -18.80 1.28
C GLU A 125 12.06 -18.26 1.42
N LEU A 126 11.28 -18.34 0.34
CA LEU A 126 9.84 -18.09 0.38
C LEU A 126 9.11 -19.12 1.26
N GLU A 127 9.51 -20.40 1.19
CA GLU A 127 8.97 -21.43 2.07
C GLU A 127 9.28 -21.14 3.53
N MET A 128 10.52 -20.78 3.87
CA MET A 128 10.91 -20.47 5.25
C MET A 128 10.17 -19.24 5.81
N SER A 129 10.03 -18.18 5.03
CA SER A 129 9.27 -16.98 5.42
C SER A 129 7.76 -17.24 5.57
N CYS A 130 7.22 -18.20 4.81
CA CYS A 130 5.83 -18.64 4.97
C CYS A 130 5.64 -19.66 6.11
N ALA A 131 6.67 -20.41 6.48
CA ALA A 131 6.61 -21.56 7.41
C ALA A 131 6.90 -21.22 8.89
N THR A 132 7.24 -19.97 9.24
CA THR A 132 7.42 -19.52 10.64
C THR A 132 6.13 -19.52 11.47
N SER A 133 4.99 -19.91 10.88
CA SER A 133 3.73 -20.17 11.58
C SER A 133 3.40 -21.67 11.49
N PRO A 134 2.93 -22.33 12.56
CA PRO A 134 2.76 -23.78 12.61
C PRO A 134 1.59 -24.23 11.71
N CYS A 135 1.84 -24.33 10.41
CA CYS A 135 0.88 -24.85 9.45
C CYS A 135 1.25 -26.30 9.12
N SER A 136 0.44 -27.25 9.58
CA SER A 136 0.63 -28.69 9.36
C SER A 136 0.44 -29.13 7.90
N ARG A 137 0.09 -28.22 6.98
CA ARG A 137 -0.16 -28.50 5.55
C ARG A 137 0.37 -27.38 4.64
N GLY A 138 1.68 -27.24 4.52
CA GLY A 138 2.35 -26.18 3.74
C GLY A 138 2.13 -26.16 2.21
N ARG A 139 1.06 -26.73 1.63
CA ARG A 139 0.88 -26.83 0.16
C ARG A 139 0.11 -25.65 -0.47
N ALA A 140 -0.86 -25.06 0.22
CA ALA A 140 -1.73 -24.02 -0.35
C ALA A 140 -1.10 -22.62 -0.43
N LEU A 141 -0.21 -22.27 0.50
CA LEU A 141 0.47 -20.97 0.54
C LEU A 141 1.52 -20.82 -0.57
N ARG A 142 2.17 -21.94 -0.94
CA ARG A 142 3.08 -22.01 -2.09
C ARG A 142 2.41 -21.54 -3.36
N THR A 143 1.19 -22.02 -3.63
CA THR A 143 0.45 -21.64 -4.82
C THR A 143 0.11 -20.16 -4.83
N SER A 144 -0.33 -19.53 -3.73
CA SER A 144 -0.72 -18.12 -3.77
C SER A 144 0.46 -17.16 -3.90
N CYS A 145 1.55 -17.33 -3.14
CA CYS A 145 2.71 -16.44 -3.24
C CYS A 145 3.49 -16.67 -4.54
N ALA A 146 3.64 -17.92 -4.98
CA ALA A 146 4.27 -18.23 -6.27
C ALA A 146 3.39 -17.79 -7.45
N TRP A 147 2.07 -17.93 -7.35
CA TRP A 147 1.13 -17.36 -8.34
C TRP A 147 1.24 -15.84 -8.38
N TRP A 148 1.34 -15.16 -7.24
CA TRP A 148 1.54 -13.71 -7.21
C TRP A 148 2.86 -13.28 -7.85
N LYS A 149 4.00 -13.94 -7.53
CA LYS A 149 5.29 -13.71 -8.21
C LYS A 149 5.16 -13.94 -9.72
N ARG A 150 4.44 -14.99 -10.13
CA ARG A 150 4.23 -15.33 -11.55
C ARG A 150 3.33 -14.34 -12.29
N CYS A 151 2.24 -13.88 -11.67
CA CYS A 151 1.38 -12.83 -12.21
C CYS A 151 2.12 -11.50 -12.32
N ARG A 152 2.94 -11.13 -11.33
CA ARG A 152 3.71 -9.89 -11.38
C ARG A 152 4.82 -9.91 -12.44
N ARG A 153 5.51 -11.04 -12.65
CA ARG A 153 6.50 -11.22 -13.73
C ARG A 153 5.88 -11.23 -15.14
N THR A 154 4.57 -11.37 -15.26
CA THR A 154 3.85 -11.42 -16.54
C THR A 154 3.03 -10.16 -16.83
N MET A 155 3.01 -9.19 -15.91
CA MET A 155 2.44 -7.86 -16.17
C MET A 155 3.49 -6.99 -16.90
N PRO A 156 3.10 -6.32 -18.00
CA PRO A 156 3.98 -5.47 -18.80
C PRO A 156 4.45 -4.20 -18.07
#